data_AF-A0A540WHK7-F1
#
_entry.id   AF-A0A540WHK7-F1
#
_cell.length_a   1.000
_cell.length_b   1.000
_cell.length_c   1.000
_cell.angle_alpha   90.00
_cell.angle_beta   90.00
_cell.angle_gamma   90.00
#
_symmetry.space_group_name_H-M   'P 1'
#
loop_
_entity.id
_entity.type
_entity.pdbx_description
1 polymer ?
#
loop_
_entity_poly.entity_id
_entity_poly.type
_entity_poly.pdbx_seq_one_letter_code
_entity_poly.pdbx_strand_id
1 'polypeptide(L)' 'MQVALNQLAAHLQKGVRPLYVLHGDEPLLQQEAADAVRAAARTEGYTERSR' A
#
# COMPACT_ATOMS: atom_id res chain seq x y z
N MET A 1 -2.36 3.59 -12.97
CA MET A 1 -1.49 2.40 -13.04
C MET A 1 -2.12 1.34 -12.15
N GLN A 2 -2.50 0.19 -12.70
CA GLN A 2 -2.96 -0.95 -11.91
C GLN A 2 -1.75 -1.78 -11.53
N VAL A 3 -1.60 -2.08 -10.24
CA VAL A 3 -0.51 -2.90 -9.70
C VAL A 3 -1.18 -4.11 -9.06
N ALA A 4 -0.81 -5.30 -9.51
CA ALA A 4 -1.29 -6.54 -8.90
C ALA A 4 -0.67 -6.68 -7.49
N LEU A 5 -1.40 -7.33 -6.57
CA LEU A 5 -0.98 -7.45 -5.16
C LEU A 5 0.42 -8.06 -5.01
N ASN A 6 0.74 -9.07 -5.83
CA ASN A 6 2.05 -9.70 -5.88
C ASN A 6 3.20 -8.75 -6.28
N GLN A 7 2.91 -7.69 -7.04
CA GLN A 7 3.87 -6.67 -7.45
C GLN A 7 3.89 -5.46 -6.52
N LEU A 8 2.95 -5.38 -5.57
CA LEU A 8 2.82 -4.26 -4.65
C LEU A 8 4.07 -4.10 -3.78
N ALA A 9 4.61 -5.20 -3.25
CA ALA A 9 5.82 -5.16 -2.41
C ALA A 9 7.03 -4.57 -3.16
N ALA A 10 7.28 -5.03 -4.40
CA ALA A 10 8.36 -4.51 -5.23
C ALA A 10 8.13 -3.06 -5.65
N HIS A 11 6.87 -2.64 -5.83
CA HIS A 11 6.53 -1.25 -6.09
C HIS A 11 6.77 -0.36 -4.86
N LEU A 12 6.36 -0.81 -3.67
CA LEU A 12 6.56 -0.08 -2.41
C LEU A 12 8.04 0.08 -2.07
N GLN A 13 8.89 -0.89 -2.40
CA GLN A 13 10.35 -0.78 -2.25
C GLN A 13 10.99 0.32 -3.13
N LYS A 14 10.36 0.68 -4.25
CA LYS A 14 10.84 1.76 -5.13
C LYS A 14 10.42 3.15 -4.66
N GLY A 15 9.54 3.23 -3.67
CA GLY A 15 9.01 4.47 -3.12
C GLY A 15 7.50 4.41 -2.93
N VAL A 16 7.04 4.84 -1.77
CA VAL A 16 5.61 4.97 -1.46
C VAL A 16 5.02 6.22 -2.14
N ARG A 17 3.97 6.05 -2.94
CA ARG A 17 3.22 7.15 -3.55
C ARG A 17 2.19 7.75 -2.57
N PRO A 18 1.83 9.04 -2.71
CA PRO A 18 0.92 9.72 -1.79
C PRO A 18 -0.53 9.21 -1.84
N LEU A 19 -0.95 8.50 -2.90
CA LEU A 19 -2.30 7.97 -3.04
C LEU A 19 -2.28 6.57 -3.66
N TYR A 20 -2.97 5.63 -3.01
CA TYR A 20 -3.24 4.29 -3.51
C TYR A 20 -4.75 4.03 -3.48
N VAL A 21 -5.28 3.54 -4.60
CA VAL A 21 -6.68 3.10 -4.71
C VAL A 21 -6.67 1.58 -4.72
N LEU A 22 -7.34 0.99 -3.73
CA LEU A 22 -7.51 -0.46 -3.62
C LEU A 22 -8.86 -0.82 -4.22
N HIS A 23 -8.85 -1.69 -5.22
CA HIS A 23 -10.06 -2.15 -5.89
C HIS A 23 -9.98 -3.66 -6.11
N GLY A 24 -11.09 -4.37 -5.88
CA GLY A 24 -11.17 -5.82 -6.06
C GLY A 24 -12.36 -6.41 -5.31
N ASP A 25 -12.81 -7.60 -5.70
CA ASP A 25 -14.01 -8.22 -5.12
C ASP A 25 -13.71 -9.01 -3.84
N GLU A 26 -12.44 -9.17 -3.49
CA GLU A 26 -11.98 -9.88 -2.29
C GLU A 26 -11.57 -8.92 -1.17
N PRO A 27 -12.36 -8.81 -0.08
CA PRO A 27 -12.06 -7.92 1.04
C PRO A 27 -10.72 -8.20 1.72
N LEU A 28 -10.34 -9.48 1.83
CA LEU A 28 -9.10 -9.90 2.48
C LEU A 28 -7.88 -9.36 1.73
N LEU A 29 -7.85 -9.51 0.41
CA LEU A 29 -6.76 -8.99 -0.44
C LEU A 29 -6.67 -7.46 -0.35
N GLN A 30 -7.80 -6.75 -0.23
CA GLN A 30 -7.78 -5.30 -0.01
C GLN A 30 -7.17 -4.94 1.34
N GLN A 31 -7.50 -5.66 2.41
CA GLN A 31 -6.92 -5.41 3.73
C GLN A 31 -5.40 -5.66 3.72
N GLU A 32 -4.95 -6.76 3.13
CA GLU A 32 -3.52 -7.07 2.98
C GLU A 32 -2.78 -5.99 2.18
N ALA A 33 -3.38 -5.52 1.09
CA ALA A 33 -2.81 -4.42 0.30
C ALA A 33 -2.68 -3.13 1.12
N ALA A 34 -3.73 -2.77 1.87
CA ALA A 34 -3.73 -1.59 2.72
C ALA A 34 -2.64 -1.67 3.80
N ASP A 35 -2.49 -2.83 4.41
CA ASP A 35 -1.51 -3.04 5.47
C ASP A 35 -0.08 -3.07 4.93
N ALA A 36 0.14 -3.64 3.74
CA ALA A 36 1.42 -3.56 3.04
C ALA A 36 1.82 -2.11 2.74
N VAL A 37 0.90 -1.31 2.21
CA VAL A 37 1.13 0.12 1.94
C VAL A 37 1.46 0.88 3.23
N ARG A 38 0.72 0.64 4.31
CA ARG A 38 0.97 1.28 5.62
C ARG A 38 2.29 0.84 6.25
N ALA A 39 2.66 -0.43 6.11
CA ALA A 39 3.93 -0.93 6.62
C ALA A 39 5.10 -0.26 5.88
N ALA A 40 5.03 -0.19 4.55
CA ALA A 40 6.04 0.50 3.74
C ALA A 40 6.10 2.00 4.03
N ALA A 41 4.95 2.67 4.18
CA ALA A 41 4.90 4.08 4.54
C ALA A 41 5.58 4.34 5.90
N ARG A 42 5.32 3.48 6.89
CA ARG A 42 5.98 3.57 8.20
C ARG A 42 7.49 3.36 8.11
N THR A 43 7.96 2.44 7.27
CA THR A 43 9.42 2.26 7.05
C THR A 43 10.08 3.46 6.39
N GLU A 44 9.36 4.23 5.58
CA GLU A 44 9.85 5.50 5.01
C GLU A 44 9.73 6.69 5.97
N GLY A 45 9.22 6.49 7.19
CA GLY A 45 9.07 7.54 8.20
C GLY A 45 7.71 8.25 8.20
N TYR A 46 6.76 7.82 7.37
CA TYR A 46 5.38 8.31 7.42
C TYR A 46 4.63 7.62 8.57
N THR A 47 4.72 8.21 9.76
CA THR A 47 4.15 7.66 11.01
C THR A 47 2.86 8.37 11.44
N GLU A 48 2.60 9.57 10.95
CA GLU A 48 1.41 10.35 11.30
C GLU A 48 0.21 10.02 10.40
N ARG A 49 -0.93 9.75 11.04
CA ARG A 49 -2.21 9.45 10.36
C ARG A 49 -3.17 10.65 10.36
N SER A 50 -2.77 11.81 10.87
CA SER A 50 -3.72 12.83 11.30
C SER A 50 -3.36 14.23 10.85
N ARG A 51 -4.28 14.84 10.10
CA ARG A 51 -5.32 15.63 10.76
C ARG A 51 -6.66 15.42 10.07
#